data_AF-A0A9D9DQ44-F1
#
_entry.id   AF-A0A9D9DQ44-F1
#
_cell.length_a   1.000
_cell.length_b   1.000
_cell.length_c   1.000
_cell.angle_alpha   90.00
_cell.angle_beta   90.00
_cell.angle_gamma   90.00
#
_symmetry.space_group_name_H-M   'P 1'
#
loop_
_entity.id
_entity.type
_entity.pdbx_description
1 polymer ?
#
loop_
_entity_poly.entity_id
_entity_poly.type
_entity_poly.pdbx_seq_one_letter_code
_entity_poly.pdbx_strand_id
1 'polypeptide(L)' 'MYTLNFSNGQSQTYPDFNTMNSAARAMGGEAKLVNGGQKIYVFVPKK' A
#
# COMPACT_ATOMS: atom_id res chain seq x y z
N MET A 1 3.93 5.53 10.27
CA MET A 1 3.34 4.32 9.68
C MET A 1 2.83 4.64 8.29
N TYR A 2 2.90 3.68 7.38
CA TYR A 2 2.40 3.75 6.00
C TYR A 2 1.20 2.82 5.88
N THR A 3 0.05 3.34 5.46
CA THR A 3 -1.18 2.54 5.36
C THR A 3 -1.40 2.12 3.92
N LEU A 4 -1.55 0.82 3.67
CA LEU A 4 -1.94 0.26 2.38
C LEU A 4 -3.40 -0.20 2.46
N ASN A 5 -4.26 0.42 1.65
CA ASN A 5 -5.66 0.04 1.53
C ASN A 5 -5.86 -0.90 0.34
N PHE A 6 -6.69 -1.91 0.53
CA PHE A 6 -7.02 -2.91 -0.48
C PHE A 6 -8.44 -2.67 -1.00
N SER A 7 -8.71 -3.12 -2.23
CA SER A 7 -10.02 -2.98 -2.89
C SER A 7 -11.14 -3.77 -2.20
N ASN A 8 -10.80 -4.75 -1.36
CA ASN A 8 -11.73 -5.52 -0.54
C ASN A 8 -12.11 -4.81 0.78
N GLY A 9 -11.67 -3.56 0.99
CA GLY A 9 -11.95 -2.78 2.20
C GLY A 9 -11.00 -3.09 3.38
N GLN A 10 -10.06 -4.02 3.23
CA GLN A 10 -9.03 -4.25 4.22
C GLN A 10 -7.95 -3.16 4.15
N SER A 11 -7.27 -2.92 5.25
CA SER A 11 -6.12 -2.02 5.31
C SER A 11 -5.04 -2.59 6.21
N GLN A 12 -3.79 -2.37 5.84
CA GLN A 12 -2.64 -2.85 6.61
C GLN A 12 -1.62 -1.73 6.77
N THR A 13 -1.08 -1.60 7.98
CA THR A 13 -0.07 -0.59 8.31
C THR A 13 1.32 -1.20 8.32
N TYR A 14 2.27 -0.41 7.84
CA TYR A 14 3.67 -0.79 7.70
C TYR A 14 4.56 0.24 8.40
N PRO A 15 5.73 -0.18 8.91
CA PRO A 15 6.65 0.71 9.61
C PRO A 15 7.22 1.78 8.66
N ASP A 16 7.53 1.41 7.42
CA ASP A 16 8.15 2.26 6.42
C ASP A 16 7.61 1.99 4.99
N PHE A 17 7.98 2.86 4.06
CA PHE A 17 7.55 2.79 2.66
C PHE A 17 8.08 1.53 1.94
N ASN A 18 9.33 1.14 2.20
CA ASN A 18 9.97 0.04 1.49
C ASN A 18 9.31 -1.29 1.85
N THR A 19 8.95 -1.48 3.12
CA THR A 19 8.24 -2.67 3.60
C THR A 19 6.85 -2.74 2.98
N MET A 20 6.10 -1.64 2.96
CA MET A 20 4.79 -1.56 2.32
C MET A 20 4.86 -1.85 0.81
N ASN A 21 5.81 -1.21 0.11
CA ASN A 21 5.97 -1.36 -1.34
C ASN A 21 6.42 -2.78 -1.72
N SER A 22 7.27 -3.40 -0.89
CA SER A 22 7.67 -4.81 -1.05
C SER A 22 6.47 -5.74 -0.86
N ALA A 23 5.62 -5.50 0.14
CA ALA A 23 4.39 -6.27 0.32
C ALA A 23 3.45 -6.13 -0.89
N ALA A 24 3.23 -4.91 -1.37
CA ALA A 24 2.43 -4.67 -2.58
C ALA A 24 2.98 -5.43 -3.79
N ARG A 25 4.30 -5.44 -4.00
CA ARG A 25 4.94 -6.20 -5.07
C ARG A 25 4.82 -7.72 -4.89
N ALA A 26 4.97 -8.22 -3.66
CA ALA A 26 4.80 -9.64 -3.36
C ALA A 26 3.37 -10.14 -3.65
N MET A 27 2.37 -9.25 -3.55
CA MET A 27 0.98 -9.53 -3.92
C MET A 27 0.69 -9.33 -5.43
N GLY A 28 1.72 -9.10 -6.26
CA GLY A 28 1.54 -8.90 -7.70
C GLY A 28 1.01 -7.51 -8.08
N GLY A 29 1.23 -6.50 -7.23
CA GLY A 29 0.78 -5.13 -7.47
C GLY A 29 1.80 -4.06 -7.11
N GLU A 30 1.29 -2.85 -6.89
CA GLU A 30 2.07 -1.70 -6.47
C GLU A 30 1.26 -0.83 -5.50
N ALA A 31 1.96 -0.10 -4.63
CA ALA A 31 1.34 0.85 -3.72
C ALA A 31 1.32 2.24 -4.37
N LYS A 32 0.12 2.79 -4.59
CA LYS A 32 -0.06 4.14 -5.13
C LYS A 32 -0.44 5.11 -4.02
N LEU A 33 0.26 6.24 -3.93
CA LEU A 33 -0.01 7.26 -2.92
C LEU A 33 -1.38 7.92 -3.18
N VAL A 34 -2.19 8.05 -2.13
CA VAL A 34 -3.50 8.73 -2.16
C VAL A 34 -3.50 9.96 -1.26
N ASN A 35 -2.85 9.90 -0.10
CA ASN A 35 -2.69 11.06 0.77
C ASN A 35 -1.25 11.13 1.32
N GLY A 36 -0.47 12.11 0.82
CA GLY A 36 0.91 12.34 1.23
C GLY A 36 1.07 12.78 2.68
N GLY A 37 0.13 13.58 3.20
CA GLY A 37 0.18 14.08 4.58
C GLY A 37 -0.03 12.98 5.62
N GLN A 38 -0.88 12.00 5.30
CA GLN A 38 -1.20 10.86 6.19
C GLN A 38 -0.47 9.56 5.81
N LYS A 39 0.40 9.60 4.78
CA LYS A 39 1.12 8.42 4.26
C LYS A 39 0.17 7.26 3.93
N ILE A 40 -0.95 7.58 3.28
CA ILE A 40 -1.99 6.63 2.86
C ILE A 40 -1.77 6.25 1.40
N TYR A 41 -1.76 4.95 1.15
CA TYR A 41 -1.57 4.32 -0.14
C TYR A 41 -2.72 3.36 -0.43
N VAL A 42 -2.90 3.04 -1.70
CA VAL A 42 -3.81 1.99 -2.18
C VAL A 42 -3.02 0.94 -2.93
N PHE A 43 -3.39 -0.31 -2.74
CA PHE A 43 -2.88 -1.42 -3.51
C PHE A 43 -3.52 -1.41 -4.91
N VAL A 44 -2.68 -1.43 -5.95
CA VAL A 44 -3.08 -1.53 -7.34
C VAL A 44 -2.48 -2.83 -7.91
N PRO A 45 -3.29 -3.85 -8.23
CA PRO A 45 -2.78 -5.07 -8.86
C PRO A 45 -2.23 -4.73 -10.26
N LYS A 46 -1.06 -5.29 -10.59
CA LYS A 46 -0.54 -5.25 -11.96
C LYS A 46 -1.21 -6.38 -12.74
N LYS A 47 -1.82 -6.02 -13.87
CA LYS A 47 -2.39 -6.99 -14.82
C LYS A 47 -1.31 -7.92 -15.35
#